data_AF-A0A251TPG1-F1
#
_entry.id   AF-A0A251TPG1-F1
#
_cell.length_a   1.000
_cell.length_b   1.000
_cell.length_c   1.000
_cell.angle_alpha   90.00
_cell.angle_beta   90.00
_cell.angle_gamma   90.00
#
_symmetry.space_group_name_H-M   'P 1'
#
loop_
_entity.id
_entity.type
_entity.pdbx_description
1 polymer ?
#
loop_
_entity_poly.entity_id
_entity_poly.type
_entity_poly.pdbx_seq_one_letter_code
_entity_poly.pdbx_strand_id
1 'polypeptide(L)'
;MGAAMALYSATCRAIGQFGNGNRYPINLSVAVALSGWLPCSRIVRSRVHASREAARRAASLPVLVCHGQVDDVVEHKLGENSAEILRSSGFQNIMFCSYNGLGHYTIPQEMYDVCSWLVRQMGISGYGE
;
A
#
# COMPACT_ATOMS: atom_id res chain seq x y z
N MET A 1 2.16 -0.02 12.95
CA MET A 1 1.35 -1.27 12.83
C MET A 1 0.13 -1.14 11.89
N GLY A 2 -0.71 -0.09 11.99
CA GLY A 2 -1.89 0.05 11.12
C GLY A 2 -1.59 0.01 9.61
N ALA A 3 -0.50 0.65 9.19
CA ALA A 3 -0.03 0.61 7.81
C ALA A 3 0.24 -0.82 7.29
N ALA A 4 0.80 -1.71 8.13
CA ALA A 4 1.02 -3.11 7.77
C ALA A 4 -0.30 -3.86 7.54
N MET A 5 -1.34 -3.56 8.32
CA MET A 5 -2.67 -4.14 8.13
C MET A 5 -3.37 -3.61 6.87
N ALA A 6 -3.15 -2.35 6.50
CA ALA A 6 -3.64 -1.78 5.26
C ALA A 6 -3.01 -2.49 4.04
N LEU A 7 -1.69 -2.69 4.05
CA LEU A 7 -0.99 -3.43 3.00
C LEU A 7 -1.39 -4.91 2.96
N TYR A 8 -1.54 -5.56 4.12
CA TYR A 8 -2.07 -6.91 4.18
C TYR A 8 -3.46 -7.00 3.52
N SER A 9 -4.36 -6.09 3.87
CA SER A 9 -5.70 -6.00 3.29
C SER A 9 -5.68 -5.79 1.78
N ALA A 10 -4.75 -4.96 1.26
CA ALA A 10 -4.53 -4.79 -0.17
C ALA A 10 -4.12 -6.10 -0.85
N THR A 11 -3.19 -6.86 -0.25
CA THR A 11 -2.80 -8.17 -0.80
C THR A 11 -3.94 -9.19 -0.73
N CYS A 12 -4.71 -9.22 0.35
CA CYS A 12 -5.89 -10.08 0.46
C CYS A 12 -6.97 -9.70 -0.55
N ARG A 13 -7.17 -8.40 -0.83
CA ARG A 13 -8.06 -7.93 -1.90
C ARG A 13 -7.59 -8.41 -3.27
N ALA A 14 -6.31 -8.29 -3.55
CA ALA A 14 -5.73 -8.76 -4.81
C ALA A 14 -5.92 -10.28 -4.96
N ILE A 15 -5.51 -11.05 -3.96
CA ILE A 15 -5.59 -12.52 -3.94
C ILE A 15 -7.06 -13.01 -3.92
N GLY A 16 -7.96 -12.26 -3.30
CA GLY A 16 -9.38 -12.60 -3.09
C GLY A 16 -9.65 -13.46 -1.86
N GLN A 17 -8.63 -13.72 -1.03
CA GLN A 17 -8.70 -14.54 0.18
C GLN A 17 -7.75 -14.02 1.26
N PHE A 18 -8.06 -14.37 2.50
CA PHE A 18 -7.15 -14.24 3.64
C PHE A 18 -6.07 -15.34 3.61
N GLY A 19 -5.10 -15.23 4.53
CA GLY A 19 -4.04 -16.23 4.68
C GLY A 19 -4.57 -17.64 5.00
N ASN A 20 -5.68 -17.73 5.73
CA ASN A 20 -6.36 -18.97 6.12
C ASN A 20 -7.27 -19.57 5.03
N GLY A 21 -7.32 -18.97 3.83
CA GLY A 21 -8.12 -19.46 2.70
C GLY A 21 -9.57 -18.96 2.67
N ASN A 22 -10.06 -18.31 3.73
CA ASN A 22 -11.40 -17.71 3.70
C ASN A 22 -11.45 -16.57 2.66
N ARG A 23 -12.59 -16.44 1.99
CA ARG A 23 -12.82 -15.38 1.00
C ARG A 23 -12.67 -14.00 1.62
N TYR A 24 -11.96 -13.10 0.94
CA TYR A 24 -11.90 -11.69 1.31
C TYR A 24 -13.19 -10.99 0.84
N PRO A 25 -14.06 -10.48 1.73
CA PRO A 25 -15.41 -10.04 1.36
C PRO A 25 -15.47 -8.59 0.87
N ILE A 26 -14.44 -7.78 1.14
CA ILE A 26 -14.44 -6.35 0.89
C ILE A 26 -13.90 -6.07 -0.51
N ASN A 27 -14.61 -5.23 -1.27
CA ASN A 27 -14.07 -4.65 -2.50
C ASN A 27 -13.32 -3.35 -2.19
N LEU A 28 -12.06 -3.47 -1.77
CA LEU A 28 -11.21 -2.32 -1.45
C LEU A 28 -10.86 -1.53 -2.72
N SER A 29 -11.11 -0.22 -2.69
CA SER A 29 -10.85 0.70 -3.81
C SER A 29 -9.44 1.26 -3.84
N VAL A 30 -8.84 1.54 -2.67
CA VAL A 30 -7.49 2.10 -2.51
C VAL A 30 -6.88 1.62 -1.19
N ALA A 31 -5.55 1.65 -1.05
CA ALA A 31 -4.86 1.44 0.22
C ALA A 31 -3.76 2.50 0.44
N VAL A 32 -3.62 2.97 1.69
CA VAL A 32 -2.58 3.91 2.11
C VAL A 32 -1.83 3.34 3.30
N ALA A 33 -0.51 3.45 3.29
CA ALA A 33 0.38 2.99 4.35
C ALA A 33 1.43 4.06 4.66
N LEU A 34 1.39 4.62 5.88
CA LEU A 34 2.37 5.59 6.37
C LEU A 34 3.29 4.92 7.39
N SER A 35 4.61 5.05 7.23
CA SER A 35 5.64 4.50 8.13
C SER A 35 5.41 3.03 8.50
N GLY A 36 5.30 2.18 7.48
CA GLY A 36 4.87 0.78 7.61
C GLY A 36 5.71 -0.23 6.85
N TRP A 37 5.28 -1.48 6.89
CA TRP A 37 5.91 -2.59 6.17
C TRP A 37 4.85 -3.57 5.66
N LEU A 38 5.21 -4.38 4.67
CA LEU A 38 4.36 -5.42 4.09
C LEU A 38 4.53 -6.74 4.87
N PRO A 39 3.52 -7.18 5.64
CA PRO A 39 3.55 -8.50 6.26
C PRO A 39 3.36 -9.60 5.21
N CYS A 40 3.85 -10.81 5.51
CA CYS A 40 3.70 -11.98 4.66
C CYS A 40 4.20 -11.79 3.20
N SER A 41 5.16 -10.89 2.99
CA SER A 41 5.67 -10.50 1.67
C SER A 41 6.10 -11.69 0.79
N ARG A 42 6.67 -12.74 1.41
CA ARG A 42 7.15 -13.97 0.75
C ARG A 42 6.09 -14.74 -0.05
N ILE A 43 4.81 -14.61 0.32
CA ILE A 43 3.71 -15.36 -0.34
C ILE A 43 2.93 -14.53 -1.36
N VAL A 44 3.14 -13.21 -1.40
CA VAL A 44 2.34 -12.30 -2.22
C VAL A 44 2.51 -12.63 -3.71
N ARG A 45 3.77 -12.71 -4.16
CA ARG A 45 4.09 -12.99 -5.56
C ARG A 45 3.47 -14.30 -6.03
N SER A 46 3.73 -15.41 -5.35
CA SER A 46 3.22 -16.72 -5.77
C SER A 46 1.68 -16.75 -5.80
N ARG A 47 1.00 -16.15 -4.81
CA ARG A 47 -0.46 -16.15 -4.75
C ARG A 47 -1.11 -15.22 -5.78
N VAL A 48 -0.51 -14.06 -6.08
CA VAL A 48 -1.02 -13.17 -7.13
C VAL A 48 -0.86 -13.81 -8.51
N HIS A 49 0.29 -14.43 -8.79
CA HIS A 49 0.52 -15.10 -10.08
C HIS A 49 -0.25 -16.42 -10.24
N ALA A 50 -0.76 -17.02 -9.17
CA ALA A 50 -1.55 -18.25 -9.22
C ALA A 50 -2.92 -18.07 -9.91
N SER A 51 -3.41 -16.83 -10.07
CA SER A 51 -4.71 -16.55 -10.69
C SER A 51 -4.65 -15.32 -11.58
N ARG A 52 -5.13 -15.44 -12.82
CA ARG A 52 -5.30 -14.29 -13.73
C ARG A 52 -6.17 -13.20 -13.13
N GLU A 53 -7.19 -13.59 -12.38
CA GLU A 53 -8.08 -12.64 -11.70
C GLU A 53 -7.37 -11.94 -10.54
N ALA A 54 -6.52 -12.66 -9.79
CA ALA A 54 -5.72 -12.03 -8.75
C ALA A 54 -4.70 -11.02 -9.33
N ALA A 55 -4.05 -11.39 -10.42
CA ALA A 55 -3.15 -10.50 -11.16
C ALA A 55 -3.87 -9.24 -11.67
N ARG A 56 -5.08 -9.37 -12.23
CA ARG A 56 -5.89 -8.22 -12.65
C ARG A 56 -6.20 -7.28 -11.49
N ARG A 57 -6.64 -7.83 -10.35
CA ARG A 57 -7.00 -7.04 -9.16
C ARG A 57 -5.78 -6.37 -8.52
N ALA A 58 -4.62 -7.04 -8.52
CA ALA A 58 -3.35 -6.45 -8.08
C ALA A 58 -2.96 -5.27 -8.98
N ALA A 59 -3.01 -5.46 -10.31
CA ALA A 59 -2.62 -4.44 -11.28
C ALA A 59 -3.48 -3.18 -11.17
N SER A 60 -4.79 -3.32 -10.93
CA SER A 60 -5.72 -2.20 -10.86
C SER A 60 -5.77 -1.47 -9.52
N LEU A 61 -5.40 -2.12 -8.40
CA LEU A 61 -5.59 -1.56 -7.05
C LEU A 61 -4.55 -0.45 -6.78
N PRO A 62 -4.98 0.82 -6.58
CA PRO A 62 -4.09 1.90 -6.20
C PRO A 62 -3.57 1.71 -4.76
N VAL A 63 -2.26 1.77 -4.59
CA VAL A 63 -1.58 1.68 -3.29
C VAL A 63 -0.60 2.84 -3.12
N LEU A 64 -0.72 3.57 -2.03
CA LEU A 64 0.24 4.58 -1.60
C LEU A 64 1.03 4.08 -0.40
N VAL A 65 2.35 4.15 -0.49
CA VAL A 65 3.28 3.90 0.62
C VAL A 65 4.09 5.16 0.86
N CYS A 66 4.08 5.66 2.09
CA CYS A 66 4.81 6.84 2.52
C CYS A 66 5.74 6.45 3.66
N HIS A 67 6.97 6.96 3.65
CA HIS A 67 7.93 6.65 4.70
C HIS A 67 8.93 7.78 4.93
N GLY A 68 9.27 8.01 6.20
CA GLY A 68 10.33 8.95 6.57
C GLY A 68 11.73 8.33 6.50
N GLN A 69 12.72 9.07 5.99
CA GLN A 69 14.09 8.56 5.82
C GLN A 69 14.84 8.35 7.14
N VAL A 70 14.41 9.00 8.21
CA VAL A 70 15.03 8.92 9.55
C VAL A 70 14.10 8.26 10.55
N ASP A 71 13.15 7.44 10.08
CA ASP A 71 12.28 6.62 10.93
C ASP A 71 13.12 5.60 11.72
N ASP A 72 13.10 5.77 13.04
CA ASP A 72 13.87 5.03 14.03
C ASP A 72 13.09 3.85 14.65
N VAL A 73 11.80 3.70 14.31
CA VAL A 73 10.93 2.63 14.82
C VAL A 73 10.70 1.57 13.76
N VAL A 74 10.46 1.99 12.52
CA VAL A 74 10.33 1.13 11.35
C VAL A 74 11.28 1.65 10.29
N GLU A 75 12.43 1.00 10.14
CA GLU A 75 13.46 1.40 9.18
C GLU A 75 12.87 1.69 7.80
N HIS A 76 13.23 2.83 7.20
CA HIS A 76 12.79 3.27 5.87
C HIS A 76 12.89 2.17 4.80
N LYS A 77 13.96 1.39 4.86
CA LYS A 77 14.22 0.25 3.97
C LYS A 77 13.10 -0.80 3.98
N LEU A 78 12.39 -0.97 5.10
CA LEU A 78 11.23 -1.86 5.15
C LEU A 78 10.07 -1.32 4.31
N GLY A 79 9.84 -0.01 4.31
CA GLY A 79 8.86 0.64 3.44
C GLY A 79 9.23 0.52 1.97
N GLU A 80 10.49 0.78 1.62
CA GLU A 80 11.03 0.65 0.26
C GLU A 80 10.88 -0.80 -0.26
N ASN A 81 11.39 -1.78 0.51
CA ASN A 81 11.24 -3.21 0.19
C ASN A 81 9.78 -3.62 0.02
N SER A 82 8.87 -3.05 0.82
CA SER A 82 7.44 -3.35 0.73
C SER A 82 6.86 -2.89 -0.60
N ALA A 83 7.21 -1.69 -1.05
CA ALA A 83 6.79 -1.16 -2.34
C ALA A 83 7.38 -1.97 -3.51
N GLU A 84 8.64 -2.36 -3.43
CA GLU A 84 9.30 -3.19 -4.45
C GLU A 84 8.70 -4.60 -4.56
N ILE A 85 8.38 -5.22 -3.42
CA ILE A 85 7.75 -6.55 -3.42
C ILE A 85 6.34 -6.47 -4.00
N LEU A 86 5.56 -5.44 -3.67
CA LEU A 86 4.25 -5.23 -4.28
C LEU A 86 4.38 -5.03 -5.80
N ARG A 87 5.29 -4.15 -6.25
CA ARG A 87 5.53 -3.88 -7.67
C ARG A 87 5.94 -5.14 -8.44
N SER A 88 6.91 -5.89 -7.92
CA SER A 88 7.37 -7.15 -8.52
C SER A 88 6.36 -8.29 -8.43
N SER A 89 5.34 -8.18 -7.56
CA SER A 89 4.22 -9.13 -7.45
C SER A 89 3.05 -8.79 -8.39
N GLY A 90 3.11 -7.70 -9.15
CA GLY A 90 2.09 -7.31 -10.13
C GLY A 90 1.19 -6.14 -9.72
N PHE A 91 1.47 -5.46 -8.61
CA PHE A 91 0.80 -4.18 -8.31
C PHE A 91 1.39 -3.08 -9.19
N GLN A 92 0.64 -2.67 -10.22
CA GLN A 92 1.11 -1.70 -11.20
C GLN A 92 0.80 -0.26 -10.79
N ASN A 93 -0.30 -0.04 -10.06
CA ASN A 93 -0.68 1.27 -9.54
C ASN A 93 -0.17 1.47 -8.10
N ILE A 94 1.16 1.49 -7.93
CA ILE A 94 1.79 1.73 -6.63
C ILE A 94 2.72 2.95 -6.66
N MET A 95 2.54 3.83 -5.68
CA MET A 95 3.39 5.01 -5.44
C MET A 95 4.12 4.87 -4.11
N PHE A 96 5.43 5.12 -4.11
CA PHE A 96 6.24 5.20 -2.90
C PHE A 96 6.73 6.65 -2.74
N CYS A 97 6.44 7.25 -1.60
CA CYS A 97 6.84 8.61 -1.25
C CYS A 97 7.82 8.55 -0.07
N SER A 98 8.98 9.19 -0.24
CA SER A 98 10.03 9.24 0.78
C SER A 98 10.22 10.68 1.25
N TYR A 99 10.19 10.90 2.56
CA TYR A 99 10.33 12.23 3.15
C TYR A 99 11.65 12.37 3.91
N ASN A 100 12.49 13.31 3.48
CA ASN A 100 13.77 13.59 4.14
C ASN A 100 13.53 14.21 5.53
N GLY A 101 14.28 13.77 6.54
CA GLY A 101 14.18 14.27 7.91
C GLY A 101 12.91 13.87 8.68
N LEU A 102 12.01 13.09 8.08
CA LEU A 102 10.82 12.56 8.75
C LEU A 102 11.16 11.28 9.54
N GLY A 103 10.79 11.26 10.83
CA GLY A 103 10.88 10.10 11.73
C GLY A 103 9.58 9.29 11.80
N HIS A 104 9.34 8.57 12.89
CA HIS A 104 8.11 7.77 13.07
C HIS A 104 6.88 8.58 13.49
N TYR A 105 6.54 9.59 12.71
CA TYR A 105 5.37 10.46 12.90
C TYR A 105 4.90 11.00 11.54
N THR A 106 3.85 11.81 11.53
CA THR A 106 3.33 12.43 10.30
C THR A 106 3.63 13.93 10.28
N ILE A 107 3.75 14.50 9.07
CA ILE A 107 3.94 15.94 8.86
C ILE A 107 2.88 16.52 7.92
N PRO A 108 2.61 17.83 7.98
CA PRO A 108 1.61 18.47 7.10
C PRO A 108 1.84 18.23 5.61
N GLN A 109 3.11 18.23 5.17
CA GLN A 109 3.46 17.95 3.78
C GLN A 109 3.05 16.54 3.35
N GLU A 110 3.37 15.52 4.14
CA GLU A 110 2.96 14.13 3.88
C GLU A 110 1.44 14.01 3.81
N MET A 111 0.73 14.64 4.75
CA MET A 111 -0.73 14.61 4.78
C MET A 111 -1.35 15.33 3.59
N TYR A 112 -0.75 16.43 3.12
CA TYR A 112 -1.18 17.11 1.90
C TYR A 112 -1.03 16.21 0.67
N ASP A 113 0.11 15.53 0.54
CA ASP A 113 0.37 14.61 -0.57
C ASP A 113 -0.59 13.42 -0.54
N VAL A 114 -0.88 12.87 0.63
CA VAL A 114 -1.90 11.82 0.83
C VAL A 114 -3.29 12.30 0.40
N CYS A 115 -3.70 13.50 0.83
CA CYS A 115 -5.01 14.06 0.45
C CYS A 115 -5.12 14.29 -1.05
N SER A 116 -4.09 14.91 -1.65
CA SER A 116 -4.00 15.14 -3.10
C SER A 116 -4.05 13.82 -3.88
N TRP A 117 -3.36 12.79 -3.41
CA TRP A 117 -3.40 11.46 -4.01
C TRP A 117 -4.80 10.83 -3.90
N LEU A 118 -5.45 10.87 -2.74
CA LEU A 118 -6.79 10.31 -2.54
C LEU A 118 -7.83 11.01 -3.43
N VAL A 119 -7.79 12.34 -3.50
CA VAL A 119 -8.65 13.14 -4.38
C VAL A 119 -8.52 12.69 -5.84
N ARG A 120 -7.28 12.49 -6.30
CA ARG A 120 -7.00 12.01 -7.67
C ARG A 120 -7.51 10.59 -7.90
N GLN A 121 -7.26 9.65 -6.99
CA GLN A 121 -7.67 8.25 -7.15
C GLN A 121 -9.18 8.05 -7.05
N MET A 122 -9.86 8.84 -6.22
CA MET A 122 -11.29 8.69 -5.97
C MET A 122 -12.16 9.65 -6.79
N GLY A 123 -11.56 10.57 -7.56
CA GLY A 123 -12.30 11.54 -8.37
C GLY A 123 -13.15 12.49 -7.53
N ILE A 124 -12.71 12.83 -6.32
CA ILE A 124 -13.46 13.71 -5.41
C ILE A 124 -13.20 15.17 -5.80
N SER A 125 -14.21 15.86 -6.30
CA SER A 125 -14.15 17.31 -6.52
C SER A 125 -14.33 18.06 -5.19
N GLY A 126 -13.51 19.10 -4.91
CA GLY A 126 -13.74 20.05 -3.81
C GLY A 126 -12.70 20.12 -2.68
N TYR A 127 -11.51 19.51 -2.81
CA TYR A 127 -10.44 19.71 -1.82
C TYR A 127 -9.62 20.97 -2.17
N GLY A 128 -10.00 22.13 -1.61
CA GLY A 128 -9.25 23.38 -1.75
C GLY A 128 -9.91 24.51 -2.56
N GLU A 129 -11.25 24.51 -2.68
CA GLU A 129 -12.01 25.74 -2.95
C GLU A 129 -12.41 26.43 -1.64
#